data_AF-A0A2P2CKM4-F1
#
_entry.id   AF-A0A2P2CKM4-F1
#
_cell.length_a   1.000
_cell.length_b   1.000
_cell.length_c   1.000
_cell.angle_alpha   90.00
_cell.angle_beta   90.00
_cell.angle_gamma   90.00
#
_symmetry.space_group_name_H-M   'P 1'
#
loop_
_entity.id
_entity.type
_entity.pdbx_description
1 polymer ?
#
loop_
_entity_poly.entity_id
_entity_poly.type
_entity_poly.pdbx_seq_one_letter_code
_entity_poly.pdbx_strand_id
1 'polypeptide(L)'
;MGIRTLVASLAGLVLASSTLLPSAATPAQAPRTAPGPAALWDADFGPGLKAEDCGRWKLDDGFCTANDWRNGVELGTRFRTSRVVSVVGVRAYRVDPATVTGSLWDGQGNRIATGTFAPTTRKGWQDLVFAQPVAISPGQSYIASYYTPATKYAFQYDFFDRQVTRGPITALRATDSAPNGVHCYDVAPCTSPTDGFRSSSYWVTPLWQDVSDPTAPDPTPTPAPTPPAAVAPVVNASVPGAGATRVSRSASIKVTFSTKIRAATLTRASVRLQRKGKAVRVPMRMSYDAQRARLTLTPKSRLRPGTTYRVVVTSKVRDTLGNALDQDPDKPGIQRASWTFRTR
;
A
#
# COMPACT_ATOMS: atom_id res chain seq x y z
N MET A 1 63.90 -72.98 31.85
CA MET A 1 64.47 -72.96 30.48
C MET A 1 63.34 -72.59 29.53
N GLY A 2 63.41 -71.43 28.87
CA GLY A 2 62.42 -71.03 27.86
C GLY A 2 61.74 -69.68 28.11
N ILE A 3 62.44 -68.60 27.75
CA ILE A 3 61.93 -67.22 27.62
C ILE A 3 60.92 -67.18 26.46
N ARG A 4 59.70 -66.66 26.67
CA ARG A 4 58.90 -66.01 25.61
C ARG A 4 58.07 -64.85 26.15
N THR A 5 58.46 -63.68 25.67
CA THR A 5 57.94 -62.33 25.86
C THR A 5 56.50 -62.19 25.36
N LEU A 6 55.59 -61.68 26.20
CA LEU A 6 54.27 -61.19 25.79
C LEU A 6 54.30 -59.66 25.78
N VAL A 7 54.30 -59.09 24.58
CA VAL A 7 54.21 -57.66 24.33
C VAL A 7 52.75 -57.24 24.47
N ALA A 8 52.45 -56.39 25.46
CA ALA A 8 51.17 -55.73 25.58
C ALA A 8 51.14 -54.50 24.66
N SER A 9 50.41 -54.59 23.54
CA SER A 9 50.10 -53.43 22.70
C SER A 9 48.95 -52.64 23.32
N LEU A 10 49.25 -51.46 23.88
CA LEU A 10 48.27 -50.42 24.15
C LEU A 10 47.81 -49.79 22.82
N ALA A 11 46.54 -49.96 22.47
CA ALA A 11 45.90 -49.19 21.42
C ALA A 11 45.50 -47.81 21.96
N GLY A 12 46.26 -46.78 21.59
CA GLY A 12 45.91 -45.38 21.83
C GLY A 12 44.80 -44.93 20.88
N LEU A 13 43.63 -44.61 21.43
CA LEU A 13 42.50 -44.04 20.69
C LEU A 13 42.74 -42.53 20.53
N VAL A 14 43.10 -42.10 19.32
CA VAL A 14 43.20 -40.67 18.96
C VAL A 14 41.80 -40.16 18.63
N LEU A 15 41.22 -39.37 19.52
CA LEU A 15 40.00 -38.58 19.26
C LEU A 15 40.37 -37.38 18.40
N ALA A 16 40.01 -37.42 17.11
CA ALA A 16 40.08 -36.25 16.24
C ALA A 16 38.92 -35.29 16.59
N SER A 17 39.25 -34.19 17.24
CA SER A 17 38.33 -33.07 17.47
C SER A 17 38.09 -32.31 16.16
N SER A 18 36.99 -32.60 15.48
CA SER A 18 36.51 -31.85 14.33
C SER A 18 36.00 -30.47 14.77
N THR A 19 36.78 -29.41 14.54
CA THR A 19 36.32 -28.03 14.68
C THR A 19 35.33 -27.70 13.56
N LEU A 20 34.03 -27.69 13.87
CA LEU A 20 33.00 -27.13 13.00
C LEU A 20 33.17 -25.61 12.94
N LEU A 21 33.52 -25.10 11.76
CA LEU A 21 33.45 -23.66 11.46
C LEU A 21 31.99 -23.20 11.56
N PRO A 22 31.71 -22.05 12.20
CA PRO A 22 30.37 -21.47 12.16
C PRO A 22 30.04 -21.05 10.72
N SER A 23 28.99 -21.63 10.17
CA SER A 23 28.44 -21.26 8.86
C SER A 23 28.13 -19.76 8.87
N ALA A 24 28.70 -19.02 7.92
CA ALA A 24 28.41 -17.61 7.73
C ALA A 24 26.90 -17.42 7.54
N ALA A 25 26.26 -16.71 8.46
CA ALA A 25 24.86 -16.35 8.35
C ALA A 25 24.68 -15.43 7.12
N THR A 26 23.87 -15.88 6.17
CA THR A 26 23.38 -15.07 5.04
C THR A 26 22.82 -13.76 5.59
N PRO A 27 23.18 -12.58 5.05
CA PRO A 27 22.64 -11.32 5.52
C PRO A 27 21.11 -11.36 5.43
N ALA A 28 20.44 -11.14 6.56
CA ALA A 28 19.00 -11.05 6.65
C ALA A 28 18.49 -10.01 5.64
N GLN A 29 17.71 -10.48 4.67
CA GLN A 29 17.05 -9.65 3.68
C GLN A 29 16.21 -8.60 4.41
N ALA A 30 16.39 -7.33 4.01
CA ALA A 30 15.57 -6.23 4.51
C ALA A 30 14.07 -6.59 4.46
N PRO A 31 13.25 -6.16 5.43
CA PRO A 31 11.82 -6.44 5.41
C PRO A 31 11.25 -5.95 4.07
N ARG A 32 10.80 -6.90 3.24
CA ARG A 32 10.12 -6.61 1.99
C ARG A 32 8.94 -5.72 2.34
N THR A 33 8.94 -4.49 1.82
CA THR A 33 7.76 -3.62 1.80
C THR A 33 6.60 -4.50 1.34
N ALA A 34 5.53 -4.64 2.14
CA ALA A 34 4.36 -5.39 1.72
C ALA A 34 3.96 -4.85 0.34
N PRO A 35 3.90 -5.71 -0.70
CA PRO A 35 3.49 -5.24 -2.02
C PRO A 35 2.12 -4.57 -1.88
N GLY A 36 1.93 -3.46 -2.60
CA GLY A 36 0.61 -2.81 -2.68
C GLY A 36 -0.47 -3.82 -3.13
N PRO A 37 -1.76 -3.46 -3.03
CA PRO A 37 -2.82 -4.37 -3.44
C PRO A 37 -2.59 -4.89 -4.87
N ALA A 38 -2.67 -6.20 -5.01
CA ALA A 38 -2.50 -6.91 -6.27
C ALA A 38 -3.78 -6.84 -7.10
N ALA A 39 -3.65 -7.00 -8.42
CA ALA A 39 -4.73 -6.95 -9.40
C ALA A 39 -4.52 -8.05 -10.46
N LEU A 40 -5.53 -8.49 -11.21
CA LEU A 40 -5.30 -9.45 -12.30
C LEU A 40 -4.43 -8.84 -13.41
N TRP A 41 -4.61 -7.55 -13.69
CA TRP A 41 -3.80 -6.79 -14.63
C TRP A 41 -3.01 -5.69 -13.91
N ASP A 42 -1.74 -5.58 -14.25
CA ASP A 42 -0.89 -4.51 -13.75
C ASP A 42 -1.28 -3.16 -14.35
N ALA A 43 -0.88 -2.06 -13.71
CA ALA A 43 -1.30 -0.71 -14.09
C ALA A 43 -0.72 -0.24 -15.43
N ASP A 44 0.20 -1.00 -16.00
CA ASP A 44 0.86 -0.83 -17.29
C ASP A 44 0.50 -1.94 -18.29
N PHE A 45 -0.41 -2.85 -17.93
CA PHE A 45 -0.84 -3.92 -18.83
C PHE A 45 -1.53 -3.34 -20.07
N GLY A 46 -1.10 -3.78 -21.25
CA GLY A 46 -1.79 -3.57 -22.51
C GLY A 46 -2.03 -4.92 -23.20
N PRO A 47 -3.23 -5.19 -23.74
CA PRO A 47 -3.54 -6.48 -24.35
C PRO A 47 -2.91 -6.69 -25.73
N GLY A 48 -2.27 -5.67 -26.30
CA GLY A 48 -1.59 -5.77 -27.60
C GLY A 48 -2.55 -5.98 -28.77
N LEU A 49 -3.79 -5.48 -28.65
CA LEU A 49 -4.82 -5.64 -29.68
C LEU A 49 -4.51 -4.83 -30.92
N LYS A 50 -4.93 -5.36 -32.07
CA LYS A 50 -4.91 -4.71 -33.37
C LYS A 50 -6.30 -4.23 -33.75
N ALA A 51 -6.38 -3.37 -34.75
CA ALA A 51 -7.65 -2.82 -35.21
C ALA A 51 -8.61 -3.91 -35.71
N GLU A 52 -8.08 -4.97 -36.35
CA GLU A 52 -8.86 -6.14 -36.78
C GLU A 52 -9.55 -6.89 -35.62
N ASP A 53 -8.95 -6.91 -34.43
CA ASP A 53 -9.51 -7.57 -33.25
C ASP A 53 -10.75 -6.84 -32.71
N CYS A 54 -10.90 -5.55 -33.03
CA CYS A 54 -12.00 -4.72 -32.56
C CYS A 54 -13.27 -4.84 -33.41
N GLY A 55 -13.19 -5.51 -34.57
CA GLY A 55 -14.29 -5.57 -35.53
C GLY A 55 -14.72 -4.15 -35.96
N ARG A 56 -15.99 -3.79 -35.71
CA ARG A 56 -16.52 -2.46 -36.04
C ARG A 56 -16.08 -1.35 -35.07
N TRP A 57 -15.44 -1.71 -33.96
CA TRP A 57 -15.11 -0.80 -32.87
C TRP A 57 -13.72 -0.17 -33.04
N LYS A 58 -13.47 0.93 -32.33
CA LYS A 58 -12.20 1.66 -32.45
C LYS A 58 -11.12 1.06 -31.55
N LEU A 59 -9.90 0.94 -32.07
CA LEU A 59 -8.70 0.71 -31.27
C LEU A 59 -8.19 2.06 -30.74
N ASP A 60 -7.96 2.15 -29.44
CA ASP A 60 -7.49 3.36 -28.74
C ASP A 60 -6.51 2.93 -27.63
N ASP A 61 -5.28 3.46 -27.68
CA ASP A 61 -4.18 3.10 -26.77
C ASP A 61 -3.96 1.58 -26.61
N GLY A 62 -4.19 0.80 -27.67
CA GLY A 62 -4.03 -0.65 -27.66
C GLY A 62 -5.22 -1.44 -27.08
N PHE A 63 -6.35 -0.78 -26.82
CA PHE A 63 -7.59 -1.40 -26.35
C PHE A 63 -8.71 -1.19 -27.37
N CYS A 64 -9.56 -2.20 -27.57
CA CYS A 64 -10.81 -2.01 -28.31
C CYS A 64 -11.79 -1.23 -27.43
N THR A 65 -12.45 -0.22 -28.00
CA THR A 65 -13.33 0.69 -27.26
C THR A 65 -14.71 0.77 -27.89
N ALA A 66 -15.73 0.62 -27.04
CA ALA A 66 -17.12 0.76 -27.41
C ALA A 66 -17.67 2.12 -26.97
N ASN A 67 -18.65 2.60 -27.72
CA ASN A 67 -19.49 3.74 -27.39
C ASN A 67 -20.90 3.38 -27.82
N ASP A 68 -21.69 2.83 -26.90
CA ASP A 68 -22.99 2.22 -27.24
C ASP A 68 -24.17 3.19 -27.19
N TRP A 69 -23.96 4.47 -26.83
CA TRP A 69 -24.99 5.52 -26.71
C TRP A 69 -26.25 5.09 -25.93
N ARG A 70 -26.07 4.23 -24.93
CA ARG A 70 -27.13 3.68 -24.06
C ARG A 70 -27.19 4.40 -22.72
N ASN A 71 -28.18 4.06 -21.86
CA ASN A 71 -28.46 4.75 -20.59
C ASN A 71 -27.56 4.31 -19.42
N GLY A 72 -26.40 3.75 -19.70
CA GLY A 72 -25.45 3.21 -18.74
C GLY A 72 -25.29 1.70 -18.83
N VAL A 73 -24.15 1.22 -18.36
CA VAL A 73 -23.84 -0.22 -18.31
C VAL A 73 -22.95 -0.54 -17.11
N GLU A 74 -23.31 -1.59 -16.39
CA GLU A 74 -22.43 -2.24 -15.41
C GLU A 74 -21.65 -3.33 -16.13
N LEU A 75 -20.33 -3.38 -15.96
CA LEU A 75 -19.43 -4.32 -16.63
C LEU A 75 -18.56 -5.01 -15.59
N GLY A 76 -18.41 -6.33 -15.68
CA GLY A 76 -17.78 -7.12 -14.63
C GLY A 76 -16.97 -8.31 -15.08
N THR A 77 -16.07 -8.73 -14.19
CA THR A 77 -15.31 -9.97 -14.29
C THR A 77 -15.69 -10.89 -13.14
N ARG A 78 -16.11 -12.11 -13.49
CA ARG A 78 -16.37 -13.19 -12.55
C ARG A 78 -15.06 -13.88 -12.17
N PHE A 79 -14.84 -14.09 -10.88
CA PHE A 79 -13.62 -14.68 -10.34
C PHE A 79 -13.88 -15.52 -9.10
N ARG A 80 -12.89 -16.34 -8.72
CA ARG A 80 -12.82 -17.05 -7.44
C ARG A 80 -11.48 -16.81 -6.78
N THR A 81 -11.39 -17.15 -5.49
CA THR A 81 -10.12 -17.22 -4.77
C THR A 81 -9.81 -18.66 -4.33
N SER A 82 -8.52 -19.00 -4.25
CA SER A 82 -8.02 -20.30 -3.76
C SER A 82 -7.75 -20.33 -2.26
N ARG A 83 -7.70 -19.16 -1.61
CA ARG A 83 -7.60 -18.99 -0.16
C ARG A 83 -8.36 -17.74 0.28
N VAL A 84 -8.52 -17.54 1.59
CA VAL A 84 -9.11 -16.29 2.08
C VAL A 84 -8.21 -15.12 1.65
N VAL A 85 -8.82 -14.07 1.10
CA VAL A 85 -8.15 -12.81 0.73
C VAL A 85 -9.04 -11.63 1.09
N SER A 86 -8.44 -10.45 1.26
CA SER A 86 -9.17 -9.20 1.46
C SER A 86 -9.24 -8.43 0.14
N VAL A 87 -10.44 -8.23 -0.39
CA VAL A 87 -10.69 -7.33 -1.53
C VAL A 87 -10.79 -5.91 -1.00
N VAL A 88 -9.83 -5.08 -1.39
CA VAL A 88 -9.73 -3.67 -0.94
C VAL A 88 -10.34 -2.70 -1.94
N GLY A 89 -10.68 -3.16 -3.14
CA GLY A 89 -11.13 -2.26 -4.21
C GLY A 89 -11.31 -2.93 -5.56
N VAL A 90 -11.40 -2.09 -6.59
CA VAL A 90 -11.54 -2.49 -8.00
C VAL A 90 -10.57 -1.68 -8.84
N ARG A 91 -9.91 -2.35 -9.80
CA ARG A 91 -9.14 -1.70 -10.86
C ARG A 91 -9.89 -1.86 -12.18
N ALA A 92 -10.01 -0.78 -12.95
CA ALA A 92 -10.63 -0.79 -14.26
C ALA A 92 -9.83 0.04 -15.28
N TYR A 93 -9.79 -0.40 -16.54
CA TYR A 93 -9.30 0.42 -17.64
C TYR A 93 -10.43 1.32 -18.15
N ARG A 94 -10.33 2.62 -17.86
CA ARG A 94 -11.40 3.58 -18.15
C ARG A 94 -11.08 4.39 -19.40
N VAL A 95 -12.10 4.57 -20.24
CA VAL A 95 -12.02 5.35 -21.49
C VAL A 95 -12.94 6.57 -21.49
N ASP A 96 -13.69 6.77 -20.40
CA ASP A 96 -14.55 7.92 -20.14
C ASP A 96 -14.03 8.80 -19.00
N PRO A 97 -14.33 10.11 -19.03
CA PRO A 97 -14.09 11.02 -17.93
C PRO A 97 -15.27 11.09 -16.93
N ALA A 98 -16.28 10.22 -17.06
CA ALA A 98 -17.51 10.30 -16.30
C ALA A 98 -17.28 9.94 -14.82
N THR A 99 -18.26 10.20 -13.95
CA THR A 99 -18.24 9.60 -12.63
C THR A 99 -18.64 8.14 -12.75
N VAL A 100 -17.75 7.24 -12.35
CA VAL A 100 -17.91 5.78 -12.44
C VAL A 100 -17.95 5.22 -11.02
N THR A 101 -18.83 4.26 -10.78
CA THR A 101 -18.85 3.50 -9.52
C THR A 101 -18.29 2.11 -9.73
N GLY A 102 -17.58 1.56 -8.75
CA GLY A 102 -17.14 0.17 -8.75
C GLY A 102 -17.87 -0.63 -7.69
N SER A 103 -18.07 -1.92 -7.94
CA SER A 103 -18.84 -2.80 -7.08
C SER A 103 -18.18 -4.17 -6.93
N LEU A 104 -18.40 -4.80 -5.78
CA LEU A 104 -18.09 -6.21 -5.54
C LEU A 104 -19.40 -6.93 -5.22
N TRP A 105 -19.60 -8.09 -5.85
CA TRP A 105 -20.80 -8.90 -5.71
C TRP A 105 -20.46 -10.32 -5.26
N ASP A 106 -21.33 -10.91 -4.44
CA ASP A 106 -21.28 -12.33 -4.10
C ASP A 106 -21.91 -13.21 -5.20
N GLY A 107 -21.82 -14.54 -5.03
CA GLY A 107 -22.36 -15.50 -5.99
C GLY A 107 -23.89 -15.55 -6.04
N GLN A 108 -24.56 -14.95 -5.05
CA GLN A 108 -26.01 -14.82 -4.96
C GLN A 108 -26.53 -13.55 -5.64
N GLY A 109 -25.62 -12.69 -6.10
CA GLY A 109 -25.95 -11.42 -6.77
C GLY A 109 -26.12 -10.24 -5.82
N ASN A 110 -25.80 -10.36 -4.53
CA ASN A 110 -25.83 -9.24 -3.61
C ASN A 110 -24.58 -8.38 -3.78
N ARG A 111 -24.76 -7.06 -3.72
CA ARG A 111 -23.63 -6.11 -3.67
C ARG A 111 -23.06 -6.06 -2.26
N ILE A 112 -21.83 -6.53 -2.09
CA ILE A 112 -21.14 -6.61 -0.79
C ILE A 112 -20.14 -5.47 -0.57
N ALA A 113 -19.76 -4.73 -1.62
CA ALA A 113 -19.07 -3.44 -1.49
C ALA A 113 -19.32 -2.55 -2.72
N THR A 114 -19.19 -1.23 -2.52
CA THR A 114 -19.22 -0.25 -3.60
C THR A 114 -18.44 1.01 -3.25
N GLY A 115 -18.06 1.79 -4.27
CA GLY A 115 -17.42 3.09 -4.11
C GLY A 115 -17.37 3.84 -5.44
N THR A 116 -16.85 5.07 -5.42
CA THR A 116 -16.80 5.94 -6.59
C THR A 116 -15.36 6.21 -7.00
N PHE A 117 -15.03 5.98 -8.27
CA PHE A 117 -13.70 6.32 -8.79
C PHE A 117 -13.47 7.83 -8.70
N ALA A 118 -12.21 8.21 -8.45
CA ALA A 118 -11.87 9.63 -8.44
C ALA A 118 -12.16 10.25 -9.83
N PRO A 119 -12.74 11.47 -9.90
CA PRO A 119 -12.91 12.17 -11.16
C PRO A 119 -11.57 12.35 -11.88
N THR A 120 -11.54 12.08 -13.18
CA THR A 120 -10.35 12.24 -13.99
C THR A 120 -10.73 12.48 -15.44
N THR A 121 -9.89 13.21 -16.16
CA THR A 121 -10.01 13.42 -17.60
C THR A 121 -9.10 12.49 -18.40
N ARG A 122 -8.30 11.66 -17.72
CA ARG A 122 -7.35 10.73 -18.34
C ARG A 122 -7.99 9.36 -18.55
N LYS A 123 -7.79 8.81 -19.74
CA LYS A 123 -8.02 7.38 -20.02
C LYS A 123 -6.91 6.55 -19.37
N GLY A 124 -7.19 5.28 -19.14
CA GLY A 124 -6.22 4.31 -18.64
C GLY A 124 -6.67 3.55 -17.40
N TRP A 125 -5.73 2.77 -16.85
CA TRP A 125 -5.91 2.04 -15.60
C TRP A 125 -6.14 2.98 -14.42
N GLN A 126 -7.19 2.70 -13.66
CA GLN A 126 -7.56 3.44 -12.48
C GLN A 126 -8.00 2.50 -11.38
N ASP A 127 -7.72 2.92 -10.16
CA ASP A 127 -8.06 2.18 -8.96
C ASP A 127 -9.14 2.92 -8.18
N LEU A 128 -10.11 2.14 -7.71
CA LEU A 128 -11.05 2.49 -6.66
C LEU A 128 -10.69 1.68 -5.43
N VAL A 129 -10.59 2.34 -4.27
CA VAL A 129 -10.48 1.68 -2.97
C VAL A 129 -11.83 1.80 -2.26
N PHE A 130 -12.33 0.69 -1.72
CA PHE A 130 -13.56 0.66 -0.95
C PHE A 130 -13.36 1.32 0.43
N ALA A 131 -14.44 1.83 1.01
CA ALA A 131 -14.40 2.40 2.37
C ALA A 131 -14.02 1.34 3.43
N GLN A 132 -14.45 0.09 3.21
CA GLN A 132 -14.12 -1.06 4.05
C GLN A 132 -13.67 -2.22 3.16
N PRO A 133 -12.49 -2.82 3.41
CA PRO A 133 -12.08 -4.06 2.75
C PRO A 133 -13.03 -5.21 3.06
N VAL A 134 -13.22 -6.11 2.10
CA VAL A 134 -14.11 -7.27 2.21
C VAL A 134 -13.30 -8.55 2.15
N ALA A 135 -13.34 -9.34 3.23
CA ALA A 135 -12.78 -10.69 3.21
C ALA A 135 -13.67 -11.62 2.38
N ILE A 136 -13.08 -12.35 1.45
CA ILE A 136 -13.77 -13.33 0.59
C ILE A 136 -13.20 -14.73 0.81
N SER A 137 -14.06 -15.74 0.68
CA SER A 137 -13.73 -17.13 1.02
C SER A 137 -13.35 -17.94 -0.23
N PRO A 138 -12.48 -18.96 -0.08
CA PRO A 138 -12.10 -19.82 -1.19
C PRO A 138 -13.28 -20.61 -1.76
N GLY A 139 -13.18 -20.92 -3.06
CA GLY A 139 -14.16 -21.75 -3.77
C GLY A 139 -15.47 -21.06 -4.14
N GLN A 140 -15.76 -19.89 -3.58
CA GLN A 140 -16.95 -19.09 -3.93
C GLN A 140 -16.70 -18.24 -5.18
N SER A 141 -17.77 -18.00 -5.94
CA SER A 141 -17.76 -17.10 -7.10
C SER A 141 -18.11 -15.69 -6.66
N TYR A 142 -17.37 -14.71 -7.17
CA TYR A 142 -17.59 -13.28 -6.96
C TYR A 142 -17.52 -12.54 -8.29
N ILE A 143 -18.03 -11.31 -8.32
CA ILE A 143 -17.91 -10.43 -9.48
C ILE A 143 -17.32 -9.09 -9.03
N ALA A 144 -16.27 -8.64 -9.69
CA ALA A 144 -15.79 -7.26 -9.57
C ALA A 144 -16.26 -6.50 -10.81
N SER A 145 -16.89 -5.35 -10.62
CA SER A 145 -17.50 -4.60 -11.72
C SER A 145 -17.34 -3.09 -11.58
N TYR A 146 -17.64 -2.38 -12.66
CA TYR A 146 -17.83 -0.94 -12.65
C TYR A 146 -19.01 -0.51 -13.53
N TYR A 147 -19.66 0.58 -13.13
CA TYR A 147 -20.76 1.21 -13.85
C TYR A 147 -20.27 2.44 -14.62
N THR A 148 -20.44 2.45 -15.94
CA THR A 148 -20.21 3.62 -16.78
C THR A 148 -21.54 4.20 -17.27
N PRO A 149 -21.94 5.41 -16.81
CA PRO A 149 -23.20 6.03 -17.24
C PRO A 149 -23.17 6.47 -18.71
N ALA A 150 -21.98 6.66 -19.28
CA ALA A 150 -21.82 7.08 -20.68
C ALA A 150 -21.75 5.90 -21.66
N THR A 151 -21.77 4.65 -21.18
CA THR A 151 -21.62 3.42 -22.00
C THR A 151 -20.38 3.42 -22.88
N LYS A 152 -19.29 3.95 -22.32
CA LYS A 152 -17.98 4.00 -22.94
C LYS A 152 -17.03 3.12 -22.15
N TYR A 153 -16.54 2.06 -22.79
CA TYR A 153 -15.74 1.05 -22.11
C TYR A 153 -14.73 0.42 -23.05
N ALA A 154 -13.65 -0.09 -22.46
CA ALA A 154 -12.71 -0.94 -23.18
C ALA A 154 -13.16 -2.39 -23.08
N PHE A 155 -12.93 -3.18 -24.13
CA PHE A 155 -13.27 -4.60 -24.14
C PHE A 155 -12.31 -5.44 -24.97
N GLN A 156 -12.46 -6.76 -24.90
CA GLN A 156 -11.91 -7.73 -25.84
C GLN A 156 -12.82 -8.94 -25.91
N TYR A 157 -13.25 -9.35 -27.11
CA TYR A 157 -14.03 -10.57 -27.29
C TYR A 157 -13.21 -11.83 -27.01
N ASP A 158 -13.91 -12.90 -26.61
CA ASP A 158 -13.39 -14.27 -26.49
C ASP A 158 -12.23 -14.42 -25.49
N PHE A 159 -11.96 -13.39 -24.67
CA PHE A 159 -10.84 -13.36 -23.74
C PHE A 159 -10.95 -14.43 -22.66
N PHE A 160 -12.16 -14.65 -22.13
CA PHE A 160 -12.45 -15.64 -21.10
C PHE A 160 -12.86 -17.01 -21.64
N ASP A 161 -12.51 -17.35 -22.89
CA ASP A 161 -12.55 -18.75 -23.36
C ASP A 161 -11.56 -19.65 -22.59
N ARG A 162 -10.66 -18.99 -21.84
CA ARG A 162 -9.77 -19.57 -20.83
C ARG A 162 -9.87 -18.79 -19.52
N GLN A 163 -9.51 -19.45 -18.42
CA GLN A 163 -9.34 -18.80 -17.13
C GLN A 163 -8.01 -18.04 -17.07
N VAL A 164 -7.94 -16.99 -16.26
CA VAL A 164 -6.71 -16.23 -15.97
C VAL A 164 -6.46 -16.26 -14.47
N THR A 165 -5.28 -16.71 -14.04
CA THR A 165 -4.92 -16.82 -12.62
C THR A 165 -3.73 -15.93 -12.31
N ARG A 166 -3.83 -15.15 -11.22
CA ARG A 166 -2.70 -14.43 -10.64
C ARG A 166 -2.75 -14.55 -9.11
N GLY A 167 -1.73 -15.19 -8.55
CA GLY A 167 -1.71 -15.49 -7.12
C GLY A 167 -2.97 -16.26 -6.71
N PRO A 168 -3.69 -15.83 -5.66
CA PRO A 168 -4.87 -16.55 -5.17
C PRO A 168 -6.12 -16.36 -6.03
N ILE A 169 -6.17 -15.33 -6.89
CA ILE A 169 -7.35 -14.98 -7.70
C ILE A 169 -7.31 -15.66 -9.07
N THR A 170 -8.44 -16.25 -9.46
CA THR A 170 -8.68 -16.80 -10.79
C THR A 170 -9.93 -16.17 -11.39
N ALA A 171 -9.78 -15.36 -12.45
CA ALA A 171 -10.89 -15.02 -13.33
C ALA A 171 -11.32 -16.28 -14.10
N LEU A 172 -12.60 -16.62 -14.01
CA LEU A 172 -13.10 -17.91 -14.47
C LEU A 172 -13.23 -17.95 -15.99
N ARG A 173 -13.07 -19.15 -16.57
CA ARG A 173 -13.49 -19.39 -17.94
C ARG A 173 -15.01 -19.21 -18.04
N ALA A 174 -15.48 -18.56 -19.10
CA ALA A 174 -16.91 -18.42 -19.39
C ALA A 174 -17.53 -19.79 -19.79
N THR A 175 -18.76 -20.01 -19.36
CA THR A 175 -19.62 -21.13 -19.75
C THR A 175 -21.04 -20.62 -19.98
N ASP A 176 -21.88 -21.41 -20.65
CA ASP A 176 -23.27 -21.01 -20.91
C ASP A 176 -24.08 -20.78 -19.62
N SER A 177 -23.81 -21.55 -18.56
CA SER A 177 -24.49 -21.42 -17.26
C SER A 177 -23.82 -20.44 -16.29
N ALA A 178 -22.57 -20.08 -16.55
CA ALA A 178 -21.80 -19.12 -15.76
C ALA A 178 -20.87 -18.33 -16.69
N PRO A 179 -21.37 -17.25 -17.32
CA PRO A 179 -20.58 -16.46 -18.25
C PRO A 179 -19.41 -15.74 -17.55
N ASN A 180 -18.50 -15.17 -18.33
CA ASN A 180 -17.57 -14.15 -17.85
C ASN A 180 -17.48 -13.04 -18.91
N GLY A 181 -17.04 -11.85 -18.51
CA GLY A 181 -17.44 -10.65 -19.24
C GLY A 181 -18.91 -10.41 -19.04
N VAL A 182 -19.29 -10.25 -17.77
CA VAL A 182 -20.68 -10.03 -17.41
C VAL A 182 -21.03 -8.57 -17.55
N HIS A 183 -22.28 -8.28 -17.88
CA HIS A 183 -22.78 -6.93 -18.00
C HIS A 183 -24.24 -6.82 -17.61
N CYS A 184 -24.74 -5.58 -17.57
CA CYS A 184 -26.15 -5.26 -17.46
C CYS A 184 -26.39 -3.87 -18.05
N TYR A 185 -27.15 -3.79 -19.14
CA TYR A 185 -27.44 -2.55 -19.87
C TYR A 185 -28.73 -1.89 -19.41
N ASP A 186 -28.81 -0.57 -19.62
CA ASP A 186 -30.05 0.21 -19.59
C ASP A 186 -30.81 0.16 -18.25
N VAL A 187 -30.11 -0.17 -17.16
CA VAL A 187 -30.62 -0.17 -15.80
C VAL A 187 -29.69 0.59 -14.86
N ALA A 188 -30.26 1.56 -14.15
CA ALA A 188 -29.61 2.28 -13.06
C ALA A 188 -30.54 2.26 -11.83
N PRO A 189 -30.23 1.48 -10.78
CA PRO A 189 -29.07 0.60 -10.63
C PRO A 189 -29.27 -0.80 -11.25
N CYS A 190 -28.21 -1.35 -11.85
CA CYS A 190 -28.10 -2.79 -12.07
C CYS A 190 -28.21 -3.54 -10.74
N THR A 191 -29.08 -4.55 -10.69
CA THR A 191 -29.27 -5.39 -9.50
C THR A 191 -28.19 -6.46 -9.37
N SER A 192 -27.71 -7.03 -10.48
CA SER A 192 -26.53 -7.90 -10.54
C SER A 192 -26.08 -8.11 -12.00
N PRO A 193 -24.81 -7.88 -12.36
CA PRO A 193 -24.34 -8.08 -13.73
C PRO A 193 -24.10 -9.58 -13.98
N THR A 194 -25.06 -10.25 -14.63
CA THR A 194 -24.97 -11.70 -14.88
C THR A 194 -25.03 -12.07 -16.35
N ASP A 195 -25.42 -11.16 -17.24
CA ASP A 195 -25.51 -11.40 -18.67
C ASP A 195 -24.12 -11.44 -19.30
N GLY A 196 -23.83 -12.48 -20.09
CA GLY A 196 -22.56 -12.60 -20.81
C GLY A 196 -22.68 -12.16 -22.27
N PHE A 197 -21.57 -11.69 -22.84
CA PHE A 197 -21.47 -11.54 -24.29
C PHE A 197 -20.09 -11.97 -24.78
N ARG A 198 -20.02 -13.01 -25.61
CA ARG A 198 -18.79 -13.51 -26.25
C ARG A 198 -17.59 -13.64 -25.31
N SER A 199 -17.79 -14.19 -24.12
CA SER A 199 -16.73 -14.38 -23.11
C SER A 199 -15.83 -13.14 -22.91
N SER A 200 -16.38 -11.93 -23.01
CA SER A 200 -15.58 -10.71 -23.20
C SER A 200 -14.76 -10.34 -21.96
N SER A 201 -13.61 -9.70 -22.12
CA SER A 201 -13.03 -8.92 -21.02
C SER A 201 -13.53 -7.49 -21.10
N TYR A 202 -13.89 -6.91 -19.97
CA TYR A 202 -14.15 -5.46 -19.82
C TYR A 202 -13.08 -4.76 -18.97
N TRP A 203 -11.92 -5.42 -18.83
CA TRP A 203 -10.74 -4.88 -18.16
C TRP A 203 -11.03 -4.33 -16.74
N VAL A 204 -11.86 -5.05 -15.97
CA VAL A 204 -12.19 -4.78 -14.55
C VAL A 204 -11.85 -5.95 -13.62
N THR A 205 -11.10 -5.70 -12.55
CA THR A 205 -10.53 -6.74 -11.66
C THR A 205 -10.68 -6.33 -10.20
N PRO A 206 -10.83 -7.30 -9.26
CA PRO A 206 -10.63 -6.99 -7.86
C PRO A 206 -9.20 -6.48 -7.62
N LEU A 207 -9.06 -5.58 -6.65
CA LEU A 207 -7.81 -5.28 -5.97
C LEU A 207 -7.79 -6.08 -4.66
N TRP A 208 -6.81 -6.96 -4.48
CA TRP A 208 -6.75 -7.83 -3.30
C TRP A 208 -5.43 -7.68 -2.53
N GLN A 209 -5.51 -8.04 -1.26
CA GLN A 209 -4.37 -8.25 -0.38
C GLN A 209 -4.55 -9.60 0.31
N ASP A 210 -3.44 -10.26 0.61
CA ASP A 210 -3.50 -11.44 1.45
C ASP A 210 -4.02 -11.03 2.83
N VAL A 211 -5.02 -11.75 3.34
CA VAL A 211 -5.26 -11.74 4.78
C VAL A 211 -4.14 -12.57 5.40
N SER A 212 -3.45 -12.01 6.39
CA SER A 212 -2.61 -12.80 7.28
C SER A 212 -3.49 -13.92 7.85
N ASP A 213 -3.20 -15.18 7.51
CA ASP A 213 -4.05 -16.34 7.81
C ASP A 213 -4.11 -16.59 9.34
N PRO A 214 -5.29 -16.55 9.98
CA PRO A 214 -5.45 -16.83 11.42
C PRO A 214 -5.56 -18.34 11.74
N THR A 215 -5.46 -19.24 10.76
CA THR A 215 -5.85 -20.67 10.88
C THR A 215 -4.69 -21.70 10.85
N ALA A 216 -3.43 -21.31 11.02
CA ALA A 216 -2.35 -22.28 11.28
C ALA A 216 -2.62 -23.02 12.61
N PRO A 217 -2.40 -24.36 12.71
CA PRO A 217 -2.65 -25.11 13.94
C PRO A 217 -1.86 -24.51 15.11
N ASP A 218 -2.59 -24.21 16.17
CA ASP A 218 -2.16 -23.48 17.37
C ASP A 218 -1.09 -24.29 18.15
N PRO A 219 0.17 -23.82 18.31
CA PRO A 219 0.98 -24.31 19.39
C PRO A 219 0.32 -23.84 20.69
N THR A 220 -0.09 -24.81 21.52
CA THR A 220 -0.62 -24.68 22.90
C THR A 220 -0.47 -23.28 23.49
N PRO A 221 -1.54 -22.60 23.97
CA PRO A 221 -1.59 -21.16 24.19
C PRO A 221 -0.44 -20.71 25.09
N THR A 222 0.64 -20.33 24.44
CA THR A 222 1.65 -19.45 24.99
C THR A 222 1.10 -18.07 24.69
N PRO A 223 0.96 -17.17 25.68
CA PRO A 223 0.29 -15.89 25.49
C PRO A 223 0.82 -15.22 24.24
N ALA A 224 -0.08 -14.97 23.28
CA ALA A 224 0.27 -14.26 22.06
C ALA A 224 1.02 -12.98 22.45
N PRO A 225 2.22 -12.72 21.90
CA PRO A 225 2.86 -11.44 22.13
C PRO A 225 1.90 -10.39 21.57
N THR A 226 1.38 -9.54 22.44
CA THR A 226 0.64 -8.33 22.10
C THR A 226 1.29 -7.71 20.87
N PRO A 227 0.55 -7.42 19.78
CA PRO A 227 1.10 -6.67 18.65
C PRO A 227 1.84 -5.47 19.23
N PRO A 228 3.14 -5.25 18.92
CA PRO A 228 3.85 -4.14 19.51
C PRO A 228 3.04 -2.89 19.20
N ALA A 229 2.60 -2.22 20.26
CA ALA A 229 1.73 -1.05 20.16
C ALA A 229 2.25 -0.14 19.05
N ALA A 230 1.36 0.36 18.18
CA ALA A 230 1.75 1.28 17.12
C ALA A 230 2.56 2.43 17.73
N VAL A 231 3.89 2.38 17.56
CA VAL A 231 4.80 3.32 18.21
C VAL A 231 4.74 4.60 17.42
N ALA A 232 3.93 5.55 17.91
CA ALA A 232 3.88 6.89 17.35
C ALA A 232 5.32 7.47 17.30
N PRO A 233 5.75 8.06 16.17
CA PRO A 233 7.04 8.71 16.12
C PRO A 233 7.10 9.83 17.16
N VAL A 234 8.23 9.97 17.84
CA VAL A 234 8.54 11.08 18.75
C VAL A 234 9.71 11.89 18.21
N VAL A 235 9.90 13.10 18.73
CA VAL A 235 11.13 13.87 18.49
C VAL A 235 12.16 13.50 19.57
N ASN A 236 13.21 12.78 19.18
CA ASN A 236 14.28 12.35 20.08
C ASN A 236 15.20 13.51 20.48
N ALA A 237 15.51 14.40 19.53
CA ALA A 237 16.44 15.49 19.77
C ALA A 237 16.18 16.69 18.87
N SER A 238 16.47 17.87 19.41
CA SER A 238 16.50 19.12 18.65
C SER A 238 17.79 19.88 18.89
N VAL A 239 18.28 20.56 17.84
CA VAL A 239 19.40 21.48 17.90
C VAL A 239 19.02 22.75 17.15
N PRO A 240 18.90 23.92 17.79
CA PRO A 240 19.05 24.16 19.22
C PRO A 240 18.03 23.38 20.05
N GLY A 241 18.50 22.90 21.20
CA GLY A 241 17.65 22.20 22.18
C GLY A 241 16.63 23.12 22.82
N ALA A 242 15.68 22.53 23.55
CA ALA A 242 14.73 23.28 24.36
C ALA A 242 15.46 24.17 25.39
N GLY A 243 15.06 25.44 25.47
CA GLY A 243 15.64 26.42 26.40
C GLY A 243 17.01 26.97 26.02
N ALA A 244 17.64 26.48 24.94
CA ALA A 244 18.98 26.90 24.55
C ALA A 244 19.08 28.43 24.41
N THR A 245 20.10 29.02 25.03
CA THR A 245 20.39 30.47 24.97
C THR A 245 21.62 30.73 24.11
N ARG A 246 21.86 32.00 23.76
CA ARG A 246 23.01 32.45 22.95
C ARG A 246 23.16 31.74 21.60
N VAL A 247 22.05 31.23 21.03
CA VAL A 247 22.05 30.56 19.73
C VAL A 247 22.49 31.51 18.62
N SER A 248 23.34 31.04 17.70
CA SER A 248 23.74 31.86 16.54
C SER A 248 22.53 32.33 15.72
N ARG A 249 22.57 33.57 15.26
CA ARG A 249 21.52 34.16 14.42
C ARG A 249 21.42 33.53 13.03
N SER A 250 22.42 32.76 12.61
CA SER A 250 22.44 31.96 11.38
C SER A 250 22.29 30.45 11.64
N ALA A 251 21.93 30.05 12.86
CA ALA A 251 21.79 28.64 13.20
C ALA A 251 20.71 27.96 12.34
N SER A 252 21.04 26.77 11.81
CA SER A 252 20.06 25.85 11.27
C SER A 252 19.44 25.05 12.41
N ILE A 253 18.12 24.85 12.38
CA ILE A 253 17.42 24.03 13.37
C ILE A 253 17.35 22.61 12.84
N LYS A 254 17.86 21.64 13.61
CA LYS A 254 17.81 20.21 13.31
C LYS A 254 16.82 19.54 14.26
N VAL A 255 16.00 18.64 13.73
CA VAL A 255 15.01 17.83 14.46
C VAL A 255 15.27 16.39 14.08
N THR A 256 15.52 15.53 15.08
CA THR A 256 15.76 14.10 14.89
C THR A 256 14.56 13.33 15.44
N PHE A 257 13.94 12.50 14.60
CA PHE A 257 12.77 11.69 14.96
C PHE A 257 13.18 10.29 15.39
N SER A 258 12.32 9.59 16.14
CA SER A 258 12.54 8.20 16.53
C SER A 258 12.41 7.20 15.36
N THR A 259 11.66 7.57 14.32
CA THR A 259 11.47 6.74 13.12
C THR A 259 11.56 7.57 11.84
N LYS A 260 11.58 6.88 10.69
CA LYS A 260 11.58 7.53 9.37
C LYS A 260 10.22 8.21 9.12
N ILE A 261 10.28 9.48 8.71
CA ILE A 261 9.12 10.33 8.45
C ILE A 261 8.81 10.33 6.96
N ARG A 262 7.51 10.28 6.62
CA ARG A 262 7.05 10.45 5.25
C ARG A 262 7.26 11.91 4.84
N ALA A 263 8.26 12.17 3.99
CA ALA A 263 8.67 13.51 3.56
C ALA A 263 7.52 14.39 3.03
N ALA A 264 6.53 13.81 2.35
CA ALA A 264 5.34 14.53 1.87
C ALA A 264 4.52 15.20 3.00
N THR A 265 4.64 14.72 4.23
CA THR A 265 3.96 15.29 5.40
C THR A 265 4.71 16.46 6.05
N LEU A 266 5.98 16.70 5.64
CA LEU A 266 6.82 17.80 6.11
C LEU A 266 6.54 19.06 5.29
N THR A 267 5.52 19.81 5.69
CA THR A 267 5.02 20.99 4.99
C THR A 267 5.11 22.23 5.88
N ARG A 268 4.90 23.42 5.29
CA ARG A 268 4.80 24.67 6.07
C ARG A 268 3.63 24.67 7.06
N ALA A 269 2.66 23.78 6.86
CA ALA A 269 1.52 23.63 7.75
C ALA A 269 1.86 22.76 8.98
N SER A 270 2.72 21.76 8.82
CA SER A 270 3.08 20.80 9.87
C SER A 270 4.35 21.15 10.64
N VAL A 271 5.26 21.95 10.06
CA VAL A 271 6.48 22.44 10.72
C VAL A 271 6.60 23.96 10.62
N ARG A 272 6.81 24.62 11.75
CA ARG A 272 6.80 26.09 11.85
C ARG A 272 7.89 26.62 12.78
N LEU A 273 8.43 27.78 12.44
CA LEU A 273 9.27 28.60 13.32
C LEU A 273 8.60 29.97 13.45
N GLN A 274 8.43 30.44 14.68
CA GLN A 274 7.77 31.71 14.97
C GLN A 274 8.43 32.43 16.14
N ARG A 275 8.26 33.75 16.25
CA ARG A 275 8.73 34.51 17.42
C ARG A 275 7.81 34.23 18.60
N LYS A 276 8.34 33.91 19.79
CA LYS A 276 7.49 33.65 20.96
C LYS A 276 6.68 34.91 21.29
N GLY A 277 5.37 34.76 21.51
CA GLY A 277 4.46 35.87 21.82
C GLY A 277 4.01 36.72 20.63
N LYS A 278 4.42 36.38 19.39
CA LYS A 278 3.96 37.05 18.16
C LYS A 278 3.59 36.01 17.11
N ALA A 279 2.49 36.19 16.38
CA ALA A 279 2.09 35.28 15.29
C ALA A 279 2.98 35.37 14.03
N VAL A 280 4.16 35.99 14.13
CA VAL A 280 5.08 36.21 13.01
C VAL A 280 5.90 34.95 12.75
N ARG A 281 5.61 34.28 11.64
CA ARG A 281 6.36 33.12 11.14
C ARG A 281 7.68 33.55 10.51
N VAL A 282 8.72 32.76 10.70
CA VAL A 282 10.02 32.93 10.06
C VAL A 282 10.07 32.04 8.81
N PRO A 283 10.25 32.60 7.60
CA PRO A 283 10.43 31.80 6.41
C PRO A 283 11.69 30.93 6.50
N MET A 284 11.56 29.66 6.12
CA MET A 284 12.63 28.67 6.17
C MET A 284 12.58 27.71 4.97
N ARG A 285 13.73 27.11 4.65
CA ARG A 285 13.84 25.92 3.80
C ARG A 285 13.82 24.68 4.67
N MET A 286 13.21 23.60 4.18
CA MET A 286 13.16 22.30 4.85
C MET A 286 13.92 21.29 3.98
N SER A 287 14.79 20.51 4.60
CA SER A 287 15.47 19.37 3.97
C SER A 287 15.42 18.18 4.93
N TYR A 288 15.07 17.00 4.44
CA TYR A 288 14.91 15.80 5.25
C TYR A 288 15.86 14.70 4.79
N ASP A 289 16.70 14.21 5.71
CA ASP A 289 17.56 13.04 5.52
C ASP A 289 16.85 11.83 6.13
N ALA A 290 16.33 10.96 5.26
CA ALA A 290 15.59 9.77 5.65
C ALA A 290 16.46 8.67 6.29
N GLN A 291 17.78 8.64 6.01
CA GLN A 291 18.69 7.68 6.62
C GLN A 291 18.97 8.02 8.08
N ARG A 292 19.03 9.33 8.39
CA ARG A 292 19.27 9.84 9.76
C ARG A 292 18.01 10.24 10.51
N ALA A 293 16.83 10.02 9.92
CA ALA A 293 15.54 10.51 10.41
C ALA A 293 15.59 11.98 10.85
N ARG A 294 16.26 12.83 10.05
CA ARG A 294 16.64 14.19 10.47
C ARG A 294 16.10 15.26 9.53
N LEU A 295 15.24 16.12 10.07
CA LEU A 295 14.77 17.34 9.42
C LEU A 295 15.70 18.51 9.75
N THR A 296 16.18 19.18 8.72
CA THR A 296 16.94 20.43 8.84
C THR A 296 16.10 21.59 8.32
N LEU A 297 15.94 22.60 9.18
CA LEU A 297 15.25 23.84 8.91
C LEU A 297 16.28 24.97 8.83
N THR A 298 16.37 25.61 7.67
CA THR A 298 17.31 26.71 7.43
C THR A 298 16.53 28.01 7.26
N PRO A 299 16.58 28.94 8.24
CA PRO A 299 15.97 30.25 8.10
C PRO A 299 16.48 30.97 6.86
N LYS A 300 15.58 31.60 6.07
CA LYS A 300 15.98 32.34 4.85
C LYS A 300 16.68 33.67 5.15
N SER A 301 16.59 34.15 6.39
CA SER A 301 17.20 35.40 6.85
C SER A 301 17.76 35.20 8.26
N ARG A 302 18.76 36.02 8.62
CA ARG A 302 19.32 36.00 9.99
C ARG A 302 18.23 36.27 11.03
N LEU A 303 18.20 35.45 12.07
CA LEU A 303 17.32 35.63 13.21
C LEU A 303 17.66 36.93 13.95
N ARG A 304 16.67 37.51 14.63
CA ARG A 304 16.80 38.77 15.36
C ARG A 304 17.61 38.56 16.64
N PRO A 305 18.48 39.49 17.05
CA PRO A 305 19.26 39.34 18.28
C PRO A 305 18.37 39.29 19.52
N GLY A 306 18.85 38.59 20.57
CA GLY A 306 18.20 38.51 21.87
C GLY A 306 16.74 38.01 21.88
N THR A 307 16.26 37.40 20.78
CA THR A 307 14.85 37.06 20.57
C THR A 307 14.61 35.58 20.84
N THR A 308 13.51 35.27 21.54
CA THR A 308 13.06 33.89 21.75
C THR A 308 12.19 33.43 20.57
N TYR A 309 12.57 32.32 19.96
CA TYR A 309 11.83 31.66 18.89
C TYR A 309 11.18 30.37 19.41
N ARG A 310 10.05 30.00 18.82
CA ARG A 310 9.32 28.75 19.05
C ARG A 310 9.32 27.92 17.77
N VAL A 311 9.81 26.70 17.84
CA VAL A 311 9.64 25.67 16.81
C VAL A 311 8.37 24.90 17.14
N VAL A 312 7.58 24.49 16.14
CA VAL A 312 6.40 23.64 16.30
C VAL A 312 6.38 22.60 15.20
N VAL A 313 6.24 21.34 15.57
CA VAL A 313 6.01 20.17 14.71
C VAL A 313 4.69 19.56 15.16
N THR A 314 3.73 19.40 14.25
CA THR A 314 2.37 18.97 14.59
C THR A 314 2.15 17.48 14.36
N SER A 315 1.04 16.95 14.89
CA SER A 315 0.56 15.58 14.62
C SER A 315 0.23 15.29 13.15
N LYS A 316 0.27 16.29 12.26
CA LYS A 316 0.13 16.08 10.80
C LYS A 316 1.37 15.43 10.19
N VAL A 317 2.52 15.49 10.88
CA VAL A 317 3.71 14.74 10.50
C VAL A 317 3.43 13.25 10.76
N ARG A 318 3.67 12.40 9.76
CA ARG A 318 3.48 10.95 9.88
C ARG A 318 4.75 10.19 9.53
N ASP A 319 4.97 9.05 10.17
CA ASP A 319 6.01 8.12 9.74
C ASP A 319 5.67 7.42 8.41
N THR A 320 6.59 6.58 7.93
CA THR A 320 6.38 5.78 6.71
C THR A 320 5.31 4.69 6.87
N LEU A 321 4.90 4.37 8.10
CA LEU A 321 3.85 3.41 8.42
C LEU A 321 2.47 4.08 8.61
N GLY A 322 2.43 5.42 8.59
CA GLY A 322 1.21 6.21 8.72
C GLY A 322 0.89 6.66 10.14
N ASN A 323 1.70 6.33 11.15
CA ASN A 323 1.48 6.77 12.53
C ASN A 323 1.70 8.28 12.63
N ALA A 324 0.79 8.98 13.31
CA ALA A 324 0.92 10.41 13.57
C ALA A 324 2.01 10.66 14.63
N LEU A 325 2.74 11.77 14.49
CA LEU A 325 3.69 12.22 15.51
C LEU A 325 3.00 12.34 16.86
N ASP A 326 3.57 11.69 17.86
CA ASP A 326 3.08 11.75 19.23
C ASP A 326 3.07 13.22 19.70
N GLN A 327 1.98 13.60 20.37
CA GLN A 327 1.77 14.93 20.95
C GLN A 327 1.40 14.86 22.43
N ASP A 328 1.46 13.67 23.03
CA ASP A 328 1.08 13.40 24.41
C ASP A 328 2.09 14.05 25.38
N PRO A 329 1.67 15.06 26.18
CA PRO A 329 2.54 15.78 27.11
C PRO A 329 3.19 14.90 28.18
N ASP A 330 2.66 13.70 28.43
CA ASP A 330 3.04 12.87 29.59
C ASP A 330 4.06 11.76 29.25
N LYS A 331 4.44 11.61 27.98
CA LYS A 331 5.47 10.63 27.53
C LYS A 331 6.88 11.21 27.52
N PRO A 332 7.98 10.44 27.41
CA PRO A 332 9.33 11.01 27.25
C PRO A 332 9.61 11.55 25.82
N GLY A 333 10.39 12.62 25.70
CA GLY A 333 10.78 13.21 24.40
C GLY A 333 10.52 14.72 24.32
N ILE A 334 10.30 15.28 23.13
CA ILE A 334 9.71 16.63 22.97
C ILE A 334 8.21 16.43 22.71
N GLN A 335 7.48 16.25 23.80
CA GLN A 335 6.15 15.65 23.88
C GLN A 335 5.08 16.36 23.05
N ARG A 336 4.86 17.64 23.30
CA ARG A 336 4.24 18.53 22.32
C ARG A 336 5.42 19.04 21.54
N ALA A 337 5.74 18.46 20.37
CA ALA A 337 6.96 18.73 19.59
C ALA A 337 7.15 20.22 19.22
N SER A 338 7.37 21.04 20.24
CA SER A 338 7.16 22.48 20.33
C SER A 338 8.03 22.98 21.47
N TRP A 339 9.14 23.61 21.12
CA TRP A 339 10.12 24.09 22.09
C TRP A 339 10.59 25.48 21.70
N THR A 340 11.27 26.14 22.62
CA THR A 340 11.80 27.48 22.40
C THR A 340 13.30 27.55 22.59
N PHE A 341 13.96 28.43 21.85
CA PHE A 341 15.37 28.80 22.05
C PHE A 341 15.53 30.32 21.89
N ARG A 342 16.61 30.88 22.45
CA ARG A 342 16.92 32.31 22.41
C ARG A 342 18.25 32.55 21.71
N THR A 343 18.25 33.45 20.73
CA THR A 343 19.46 33.84 20.01
C THR A 343 20.35 34.77 20.84
N ARG A 344 21.66 34.74 20.56
CA ARG A 344 22.62 35.72 21.09
C ARG A 344 22.35 37.13 20.59
#